data_AF-A0A842R5A3-F1
#
_entry.id   AF-A0A842R5A3-F1
#
_cell.length_a   1.000
_cell.length_b   1.000
_cell.length_c   1.000
_cell.angle_alpha   90.00
_cell.angle_beta   90.00
_cell.angle_gamma   90.00
#
_symmetry.space_group_name_H-M   'P 1'
#
loop_
_entity.id
_entity.type
_entity.pdbx_description
1 polymer ?
#
loop_
_entity_poly.entity_id
_entity_poly.type
_entity_poly.pdbx_seq_one_letter_code
_entity_poly.pdbx_strand_id
1 'polypeptide(L)'
;MPAEFTIFDWINAFIQLVTIPLMMIIYGRKIMAEREKTGTLNRIKLIIFLAFTLDLYSVVVEDLLFLGGVIPMKFYEQELVLGLNHLSTGIMVTLGLYFIMYLLDWRVFKYSSVYFFLGILIYFGLTGRDFLYQPFCYVGGVIGVFSLFVVALKIRDDGPLGLSIMYLIALLSLVLEEIAPLDATGIPVMVASAGFIFGLFFVAGYFKPFTKRAAKRGKKLESIPKEHEVIELENAVKNTIATKGE
;
A
#
# COMPACT_ATOMS: atom_id res chain seq x y z
N MET A 1 12.43 5.42 -33.33
CA MET A 1 13.83 5.19 -32.89
C MET A 1 13.72 4.57 -31.51
N PRO A 2 14.42 3.46 -31.19
CA PRO A 2 14.40 2.94 -29.84
C PRO A 2 14.92 4.04 -28.91
N ALA A 3 14.20 4.34 -27.83
CA ALA A 3 14.67 5.26 -26.82
C ALA A 3 16.02 4.76 -26.31
N GLU A 4 17.05 5.60 -26.35
CA GLU A 4 18.34 5.25 -25.75
C GLU A 4 18.14 5.18 -24.24
N PHE A 5 18.18 3.97 -23.68
CA PHE A 5 18.13 3.78 -22.23
C PHE A 5 19.28 4.54 -21.56
N THR A 6 18.94 5.38 -20.59
CA THR A 6 19.93 6.10 -19.80
C THR A 6 20.51 5.19 -18.73
N ILE A 7 21.69 5.53 -18.19
CA ILE A 7 22.28 4.81 -17.06
C ILE A 7 21.36 4.81 -15.82
N PHE A 8 20.51 5.84 -15.67
CA PHE A 8 19.56 5.94 -14.56
C PHE A 8 18.45 4.91 -14.68
N ASP A 9 17.99 4.59 -15.89
CA ASP A 9 16.97 3.57 -16.13
C ASP A 9 17.47 2.19 -15.70
N TRP A 10 18.71 1.86 -16.05
CA TRP A 10 19.37 0.62 -15.63
C TRP A 10 19.56 0.52 -14.11
N ILE A 11 19.97 1.62 -13.47
CA ILE A 11 20.12 1.68 -12.01
C ILE A 11 18.77 1.45 -11.33
N ASN A 12 17.72 2.09 -11.82
CA ASN A 12 16.38 1.98 -11.25
C ASN A 12 15.80 0.58 -11.42
N ALA A 13 15.89 -0.01 -12.62
CA ALA A 13 15.49 -1.40 -12.85
C ALA A 13 16.23 -2.37 -11.91
N PHE A 14 17.55 -2.17 -11.73
CA PHE A 14 18.34 -2.98 -10.80
C PHE A 14 17.90 -2.80 -9.33
N ILE A 15 17.66 -1.55 -8.90
CA ILE A 15 17.14 -1.27 -7.56
C ILE A 15 15.80 -1.96 -7.35
N GLN A 16 14.87 -1.87 -8.30
CA GLN A 16 13.56 -2.51 -8.22
C GLN A 16 13.67 -4.04 -8.14
N LEU A 17 14.46 -4.62 -9.05
CA LEU A 17 14.69 -6.05 -9.17
C LEU A 17 15.30 -6.66 -7.90
N VAL A 18 16.13 -5.91 -7.17
CA VAL A 18 16.70 -6.37 -5.89
C VAL A 18 15.75 -6.07 -4.73
N THR A 19 15.18 -4.86 -4.69
CA THR A 19 14.46 -4.35 -3.53
C THR A 19 13.11 -5.01 -3.36
N ILE A 20 12.35 -5.22 -4.44
CA ILE A 20 11.01 -5.81 -4.37
C ILE A 20 11.05 -7.27 -3.85
N PRO A 21 11.88 -8.19 -4.39
CA PRO A 21 12.02 -9.52 -3.82
C PRO A 21 12.47 -9.50 -2.36
N LEU A 22 13.38 -8.60 -2.01
CA LEU A 22 13.87 -8.48 -0.64
C LEU A 22 12.76 -8.01 0.32
N MET A 23 11.97 -7.02 -0.08
CA MET A 23 10.76 -6.59 0.65
C MET A 23 9.77 -7.76 0.80
N MET A 24 9.50 -8.52 -0.26
CA MET A 24 8.62 -9.69 -0.19
C MET A 24 9.14 -10.76 0.78
N ILE A 25 10.43 -11.10 0.72
CA ILE A 25 11.03 -12.09 1.62
C ILE A 25 10.92 -11.63 3.09
N ILE A 26 11.27 -10.38 3.38
CA ILE A 26 11.22 -9.84 4.75
C ILE A 26 9.76 -9.80 5.25
N TYR A 27 8.84 -9.31 4.43
CA TYR A 27 7.43 -9.18 4.81
C TYR A 27 6.74 -10.55 4.93
N GLY A 28 7.01 -11.47 4.00
CA GLY A 28 6.51 -12.84 4.02
C GLY A 28 6.96 -13.61 5.25
N ARG A 29 8.23 -13.47 5.66
CA ARG A 29 8.72 -14.03 6.93
C ARG A 29 7.96 -13.48 8.14
N LYS A 30 7.62 -12.19 8.16
CA LYS A 30 6.81 -11.58 9.24
C LYS A 30 5.39 -12.15 9.27
N ILE A 31 4.76 -12.38 8.12
CA ILE A 31 3.43 -12.99 8.02
C ILE A 31 3.45 -14.42 8.57
N MET A 32 4.45 -15.23 8.17
CA MET A 32 4.58 -16.60 8.65
C MET A 32 4.82 -16.64 10.17
N ALA A 33 5.73 -15.81 10.68
CA ALA A 33 6.01 -15.73 12.12
C ALA A 33 4.79 -15.29 12.96
N GLU A 34 3.91 -14.45 12.40
CA GLU A 34 2.66 -14.07 13.07
C GLU A 34 1.61 -15.18 13.01
N ARG A 35 1.51 -15.90 11.89
CA ARG A 35 0.63 -17.07 11.76
C ARG A 35 1.01 -18.14 12.78
N GLU A 36 2.30 -18.40 12.98
CA GLU A 36 2.79 -19.35 13.98
C GLU A 36 2.38 -18.93 15.41
N LYS A 37 2.35 -17.62 15.70
CA LYS A 37 1.98 -17.09 17.03
C LYS A 37 0.48 -17.03 17.29
N THR A 38 -0.30 -16.68 16.27
CA THR A 38 -1.73 -16.36 16.42
C THR A 38 -2.65 -17.46 15.88
N GLY A 39 -2.11 -18.44 15.16
CA GLY A 39 -2.87 -19.49 14.48
C GLY A 39 -3.70 -19.00 13.28
N THR A 40 -3.75 -17.69 13.02
CA THR A 40 -4.58 -17.10 11.96
C THR A 40 -3.76 -16.18 11.07
N LEU A 41 -4.14 -16.09 9.79
CA LEU A 41 -3.51 -15.16 8.85
C LEU A 41 -4.23 -13.82 8.88
N ASN A 42 -3.47 -12.75 9.09
CA ASN A 42 -3.99 -11.39 9.01
C ASN A 42 -4.28 -11.05 7.53
N ARG A 43 -5.57 -10.94 7.18
CA ARG A 43 -6.04 -10.65 5.81
C ARG A 43 -5.45 -9.37 5.23
N ILE A 44 -5.20 -8.35 6.07
CA ILE A 44 -4.62 -7.08 5.65
C ILE A 44 -3.19 -7.28 5.15
N LYS A 45 -2.38 -7.99 5.94
CA LYS A 45 -0.98 -8.28 5.58
C LYS A 45 -0.89 -9.17 4.35
N LEU A 46 -1.85 -10.08 4.16
CA LEU A 46 -1.94 -10.89 2.95
C LEU A 46 -2.22 -10.03 1.70
N ILE A 47 -3.11 -9.04 1.79
CA ILE A 47 -3.41 -8.12 0.68
C ILE A 47 -2.16 -7.29 0.33
N ILE A 48 -1.45 -6.77 1.33
CA ILE A 48 -0.19 -6.02 1.11
C ILE A 48 0.86 -6.92 0.45
N PHE A 49 0.99 -8.17 0.92
CA PHE A 49 1.90 -9.13 0.32
C PHE A 49 1.53 -9.44 -1.14
N LEU A 50 0.23 -9.60 -1.44
CA LEU A 50 -0.26 -9.79 -2.81
C LEU A 50 0.06 -8.59 -3.70
N ALA A 51 -0.07 -7.36 -3.18
CA ALA A 51 0.29 -6.15 -3.90
C ALA A 51 1.80 -6.15 -4.27
N PHE A 52 2.69 -6.51 -3.34
CA PHE A 52 4.11 -6.66 -3.66
C PHE A 52 4.40 -7.78 -4.67
N THR A 53 3.64 -8.87 -4.63
CA THR A 53 3.76 -9.94 -5.65
C THR A 53 3.35 -9.45 -7.04
N LEU A 54 2.27 -8.66 -7.14
CA LEU A 54 1.83 -8.07 -8.40
C LEU A 54 2.85 -7.04 -8.93
N ASP A 55 3.46 -6.29 -8.03
CA ASP A 55 4.52 -5.33 -8.34
C ASP A 55 5.77 -6.05 -8.86
N LEU A 56 6.20 -7.13 -8.17
CA LEU A 56 7.30 -7.97 -8.62
C LEU A 56 7.03 -8.62 -9.98
N TYR A 57 5.81 -9.10 -10.19
CA TYR A 57 5.41 -9.69 -11.46
C TYR A 57 5.54 -8.67 -12.59
N SER A 58 5.07 -7.44 -12.37
CA SER A 58 5.15 -6.35 -13.36
C SER A 58 6.62 -6.04 -13.69
N VAL A 59 7.48 -5.88 -12.68
CA VAL A 59 8.92 -5.62 -12.86
C VAL A 59 9.64 -6.77 -13.56
N VAL A 60 9.41 -8.03 -13.18
CA VAL A 60 10.08 -9.18 -13.81
C VAL A 60 9.63 -9.33 -15.26
N VAL A 61 8.34 -9.13 -15.52
CA VAL A 61 7.81 -9.25 -16.87
C VAL A 61 8.33 -8.11 -17.74
N GLU A 62 8.20 -6.85 -17.33
CA GLU A 62 8.67 -5.67 -18.07
C GLU A 62 10.20 -5.59 -18.18
N ASP A 63 10.89 -5.52 -17.05
CA ASP A 63 12.32 -5.21 -17.04
C ASP A 63 13.20 -6.40 -17.40
N LEU A 64 12.79 -7.64 -17.10
CA LEU A 64 13.63 -8.80 -17.38
C LEU A 64 13.37 -9.42 -18.76
N LEU A 65 12.09 -9.56 -19.13
CA LEU A 65 11.72 -10.25 -20.38
C LEU A 65 11.71 -9.30 -21.59
N PHE A 66 11.39 -8.01 -21.41
CA PHE A 66 11.32 -7.05 -22.51
C PHE A 66 12.59 -6.20 -22.68
N LEU A 67 13.29 -5.76 -21.62
CA LEU A 67 14.65 -5.16 -21.78
C LEU A 67 15.69 -6.21 -22.24
N GLY A 68 15.47 -7.49 -21.92
CA GLY A 68 16.31 -8.62 -22.31
C GLY A 68 16.09 -9.16 -23.74
N GLY A 69 15.18 -8.56 -24.52
CA GLY A 69 15.03 -8.84 -25.95
C GLY A 69 14.41 -10.19 -26.35
N VAL A 70 13.70 -10.89 -25.47
CA VAL A 70 13.13 -12.22 -25.78
C VAL A 70 11.77 -12.14 -26.48
N ILE A 71 11.08 -10.99 -26.42
CA ILE A 71 9.78 -10.80 -27.07
C ILE A 71 9.85 -9.56 -27.97
N PRO A 72 9.67 -9.69 -29.30
CA PRO A 72 9.77 -8.56 -30.21
C PRO A 72 8.72 -7.49 -29.89
N MET A 73 9.17 -6.26 -29.61
CA MET A 73 8.37 -5.05 -29.33
C MET A 73 7.27 -4.75 -30.37
N LYS A 74 7.31 -5.37 -31.55
CA LYS A 74 6.28 -5.19 -32.59
C LYS A 74 4.89 -5.71 -32.22
N PHE A 75 4.75 -6.47 -31.12
CA PHE A 75 3.43 -6.84 -30.58
C PHE A 75 2.82 -5.77 -29.63
N TYR A 76 3.60 -4.75 -29.23
CA TYR A 76 3.18 -3.72 -28.27
C TYR A 76 3.16 -2.29 -28.86
N GLU A 77 3.76 -2.06 -30.04
CA GLU A 77 3.75 -0.75 -30.71
C GLU A 77 2.43 -0.40 -31.42
N GLN A 78 1.38 -1.23 -31.30
CA GLN A 78 0.04 -0.87 -31.76
C GLN A 78 -0.79 -0.38 -30.58
N GLU A 79 -0.86 0.96 -30.46
CA GLU A 79 -1.96 1.75 -29.89
C GLU A 79 -2.58 1.24 -28.59
N LEU A 80 -2.17 1.76 -27.43
CA LEU A 80 -3.05 1.96 -26.27
C LEU A 80 -3.97 0.77 -25.88
N VAL A 81 -3.56 -0.47 -26.16
CA VAL A 81 -4.29 -1.67 -25.76
C VAL A 81 -3.94 -1.91 -24.32
N LEU A 82 -4.94 -2.04 -23.44
CA LEU A 82 -4.82 -2.42 -22.03
C LEU A 82 -3.87 -3.62 -21.84
N GLY A 83 -2.57 -3.32 -21.74
CA GLY A 83 -1.51 -4.29 -21.53
C GLY A 83 -1.58 -4.88 -20.13
N LEU A 84 -0.84 -5.97 -19.90
CA LEU A 84 -0.81 -6.65 -18.61
C LEU A 84 -0.45 -5.71 -17.44
N ASN A 85 0.36 -4.68 -17.69
CA ASN A 85 0.80 -3.72 -16.67
C ASN A 85 -0.27 -2.67 -16.36
N HIS A 86 -1.06 -2.27 -17.35
CA HIS A 86 -2.26 -1.47 -17.11
C HIS A 86 -3.31 -2.28 -16.33
N LEU A 87 -3.44 -3.57 -16.63
CA LEU A 87 -4.34 -4.43 -15.86
C LEU A 87 -3.86 -4.60 -14.40
N SER A 88 -2.56 -4.87 -14.17
CA SER A 88 -2.00 -5.04 -12.82
C SER A 88 -2.12 -3.75 -12.00
N THR A 89 -1.77 -2.60 -12.58
CA THR A 89 -1.89 -1.28 -11.95
C THR A 89 -3.34 -0.96 -11.63
N GLY A 90 -4.26 -1.19 -12.56
CA GLY A 90 -5.69 -0.99 -12.33
C GLY A 90 -6.24 -1.88 -11.21
N ILE A 91 -5.81 -3.14 -11.14
CA ILE A 91 -6.15 -4.05 -10.03
C ILE A 91 -5.57 -3.53 -8.71
N MET A 92 -4.32 -3.05 -8.68
CA MET A 92 -3.69 -2.50 -7.48
C MET A 92 -4.42 -1.27 -6.96
N VAL A 93 -4.77 -0.31 -7.83
CA VAL A 93 -5.55 0.88 -7.46
C VAL A 93 -6.93 0.47 -6.95
N THR A 94 -7.60 -0.46 -7.64
CA THR A 94 -8.92 -0.96 -7.26
C THR A 94 -8.93 -1.60 -5.87
N LEU A 95 -7.97 -2.49 -5.60
CA LEU A 95 -7.81 -3.16 -4.32
C LEU A 95 -7.40 -2.18 -3.21
N GLY A 96 -6.53 -1.22 -3.52
CA GLY A 96 -6.12 -0.16 -2.60
C GLY A 96 -7.31 0.68 -2.15
N LEU A 97 -8.11 1.18 -3.09
CA LEU A 97 -9.34 1.94 -2.79
C LEU A 97 -10.36 1.09 -2.03
N TYR A 98 -10.60 -0.16 -2.44
CA TYR A 98 -11.49 -1.08 -1.72
C TYR A 98 -11.05 -1.25 -0.26
N PHE A 99 -9.75 -1.44 -0.04
CA PHE A 99 -9.19 -1.62 1.29
C PHE A 99 -9.35 -0.36 2.16
N ILE A 100 -9.17 0.82 1.57
CA ILE A 100 -9.37 2.09 2.25
C ILE A 100 -10.83 2.30 2.64
N MET A 101 -11.77 2.06 1.71
CA MET A 101 -13.20 2.15 1.99
C MET A 101 -13.62 1.18 3.09
N TYR A 102 -13.01 0.00 3.12
CA TYR A 102 -13.17 -0.97 4.20
C TYR A 102 -12.65 -0.44 5.55
N LEU A 103 -11.46 0.16 5.58
CA LEU A 103 -10.88 0.73 6.80
C LEU A 103 -11.67 1.93 7.34
N LEU A 104 -12.32 2.71 6.47
CA LEU A 104 -13.15 3.85 6.84
C LEU A 104 -14.60 3.47 7.22
N ASP A 105 -14.95 2.18 7.18
CA ASP A 105 -16.31 1.63 7.35
C ASP A 105 -17.35 2.29 6.41
N TRP A 106 -16.93 2.71 5.22
CA TRP A 106 -17.83 3.27 4.20
C TRP A 106 -18.49 2.15 3.40
N ARG A 107 -19.39 1.42 4.06
CA ARG A 107 -20.03 0.20 3.52
C ARG A 107 -20.70 0.42 2.17
N VAL A 108 -21.32 1.58 1.97
CA VAL A 108 -22.01 1.94 0.71
C VAL A 108 -21.03 2.03 -0.45
N PHE A 109 -19.82 2.54 -0.23
CA PHE A 109 -18.81 2.75 -1.27
C PHE A 109 -17.80 1.61 -1.35
N LYS A 110 -17.93 0.57 -0.52
CA LYS A 110 -16.95 -0.49 -0.37
C LYS A 110 -16.57 -1.15 -1.71
N TYR A 111 -17.55 -1.45 -2.56
CA TYR A 111 -17.33 -2.10 -3.86
C TYR A 111 -17.27 -1.11 -5.04
N SER A 112 -17.35 0.19 -4.78
CA SER A 112 -17.43 1.21 -5.84
C SER A 112 -16.21 1.19 -6.77
N SER A 113 -14.99 1.05 -6.23
CA SER A 113 -13.77 0.96 -7.02
C SER A 113 -13.76 -0.28 -7.93
N VAL A 114 -14.25 -1.42 -7.42
CA VAL A 114 -14.34 -2.68 -8.19
C VAL A 114 -15.32 -2.54 -9.34
N TYR A 115 -16.51 -1.99 -9.09
CA TYR A 115 -17.50 -1.77 -10.15
C TYR A 115 -17.03 -0.75 -11.18
N PHE A 116 -16.36 0.32 -10.75
CA PHE A 116 -15.83 1.33 -11.66
C PHE A 116 -14.73 0.74 -12.57
N PHE A 117 -13.79 -0.01 -12.00
CA PHE A 117 -12.75 -0.67 -12.78
C PHE A 117 -13.31 -1.72 -13.74
N LEU A 118 -14.27 -2.54 -13.29
CA LEU A 118 -14.96 -3.47 -14.18
C LEU A 118 -15.70 -2.74 -15.31
N GLY A 119 -16.30 -1.58 -15.01
CA GLY A 119 -16.91 -0.70 -16.01
C GLY A 119 -15.90 -0.19 -17.04
N ILE A 120 -14.68 0.16 -16.62
CA ILE A 120 -13.59 0.54 -17.53
C ILE A 120 -13.21 -0.63 -18.44
N LEU A 121 -13.08 -1.85 -17.90
CA LEU A 121 -12.75 -3.03 -18.70
C LEU A 121 -13.85 -3.36 -19.72
N ILE A 122 -15.12 -3.27 -19.33
CA ILE A 122 -16.27 -3.46 -20.24
C ILE A 122 -16.28 -2.37 -21.30
N TYR A 123 -16.11 -1.10 -20.92
CA TYR A 123 -16.06 0.02 -21.86
C TYR A 123 -14.94 -0.15 -22.89
N PHE A 124 -13.75 -0.55 -22.44
CA PHE A 124 -12.63 -0.86 -23.32
C PHE A 124 -12.98 -2.03 -24.25
N GLY A 125 -13.54 -3.13 -23.72
CA GLY A 125 -13.95 -4.28 -24.53
C GLY A 125 -15.00 -3.96 -25.60
N LEU A 126 -15.86 -2.96 -25.35
CA LEU A 126 -16.90 -2.54 -26.30
C LEU A 126 -16.43 -1.48 -27.31
N THR A 127 -15.54 -0.58 -26.92
CA THR A 127 -15.18 0.61 -27.72
C THR A 127 -13.75 0.60 -28.24
N GLY A 128 -12.88 -0.25 -27.69
CA GLY A 128 -11.43 -0.24 -27.92
C GLY A 128 -10.73 0.98 -27.32
N ARG A 129 -11.40 1.79 -26.49
CA ARG A 129 -10.85 3.02 -25.91
C ARG A 129 -10.60 2.87 -24.42
N ASP A 130 -9.48 3.40 -23.96
CA ASP A 130 -8.99 3.31 -22.58
C ASP A 130 -9.02 4.67 -21.84
N PHE A 131 -9.64 5.70 -22.41
CA PHE A 131 -9.61 7.08 -21.89
C PHE A 131 -9.99 7.22 -20.40
N LEU A 132 -10.83 6.32 -19.85
CA LEU A 132 -11.26 6.33 -18.45
C LEU A 132 -10.22 5.72 -17.50
N TYR A 133 -9.29 4.93 -18.02
CA TYR A 133 -8.29 4.20 -17.24
C TYR A 133 -7.31 5.16 -16.55
N GLN A 134 -6.72 6.08 -17.33
CA GLN A 134 -5.72 7.02 -16.83
C GLN A 134 -6.29 7.94 -15.73
N PRO A 135 -7.47 8.61 -15.90
CA PRO A 135 -8.10 9.36 -14.82
C PRO A 135 -8.43 8.51 -13.59
N PHE A 136 -8.88 7.28 -13.76
CA PHE A 136 -9.18 6.37 -12.64
C PHE A 136 -7.94 6.09 -11.80
N CYS A 137 -6.80 5.81 -12.44
CA CYS A 137 -5.54 5.53 -11.75
C CYS A 137 -5.00 6.76 -11.03
N TYR A 138 -4.99 7.94 -11.66
CA TYR A 138 -4.50 9.17 -11.00
C TYR A 138 -5.40 9.62 -9.85
N VAL A 139 -6.71 9.75 -10.09
CA VAL A 139 -7.66 10.19 -9.06
C VAL A 139 -7.72 9.17 -7.92
N GLY A 140 -7.76 7.87 -8.27
CA GLY A 140 -7.74 6.78 -7.31
C GLY A 140 -6.45 6.76 -6.48
N GLY A 141 -5.29 6.98 -7.11
CA GLY A 141 -4.00 7.09 -6.42
C GLY A 141 -3.97 8.24 -5.42
N VAL A 142 -4.40 9.44 -5.82
CA VAL A 142 -4.46 10.63 -4.95
C VAL A 142 -5.40 10.42 -3.77
N ILE A 143 -6.63 9.96 -4.03
CA ILE A 143 -7.60 9.64 -2.97
C ILE A 143 -7.03 8.59 -2.04
N GLY A 144 -6.39 7.56 -2.60
CA GLY A 144 -5.78 6.47 -1.86
C GLY A 144 -4.72 6.95 -0.87
N VAL A 145 -3.77 7.74 -1.35
CA VAL A 145 -2.70 8.34 -0.52
C VAL A 145 -3.29 9.20 0.59
N PHE A 146 -4.23 10.10 0.24
CA PHE A 146 -4.84 11.00 1.22
C PHE A 146 -5.58 10.23 2.30
N SER A 147 -6.39 9.25 1.93
CA SER A 147 -7.12 8.43 2.89
C SER A 147 -6.20 7.58 3.77
N LEU A 148 -5.10 7.04 3.24
CA LEU A 148 -4.11 6.33 4.06
C LEU A 148 -3.48 7.24 5.11
N PHE A 149 -3.14 8.49 4.75
CA PHE A 149 -2.66 9.48 5.74
C PHE A 149 -3.69 9.77 6.82
N VAL A 150 -4.96 9.95 6.46
CA VAL A 150 -6.04 10.18 7.42
C VAL A 150 -6.18 8.97 8.36
N VAL A 151 -6.20 7.76 7.83
CA VAL A 151 -6.28 6.52 8.61
C VAL A 151 -5.05 6.38 9.53
N ALA A 152 -3.86 6.61 9.00
CA ALA A 152 -2.60 6.54 9.74
C ALA A 152 -2.59 7.49 10.94
N LEU A 153 -3.02 8.74 10.75
CA LEU A 153 -3.07 9.74 11.82
C LEU A 153 -4.17 9.47 12.84
N LYS A 154 -5.32 8.96 12.39
CA LYS A 154 -6.47 8.63 13.25
C LYS A 154 -6.18 7.43 14.15
N ILE A 155 -5.65 6.35 13.58
CA ILE A 155 -5.35 5.10 14.30
C ILE A 155 -3.98 5.18 15.00
N ARG A 156 -3.11 6.10 14.57
CA ARG A 156 -1.70 6.22 15.02
C ARG A 156 -0.93 4.92 14.81
N ASP A 157 -1.14 4.32 13.66
CA ASP A 157 -0.48 3.08 13.24
C ASP A 157 0.68 3.41 12.28
N ASP A 158 1.83 2.81 12.54
CA ASP A 158 3.04 2.97 11.74
C ASP A 158 2.87 2.34 10.34
N GLY A 159 2.03 1.30 10.22
CA GLY A 159 1.81 0.56 8.98
C GLY A 159 1.20 1.41 7.84
N PRO A 160 -0.03 1.92 8.02
CA PRO A 160 -0.68 2.79 7.04
C PRO A 160 0.12 4.07 6.75
N LEU A 161 0.87 4.60 7.73
CA LEU A 161 1.72 5.77 7.53
C LEU A 161 2.90 5.48 6.61
N GLY A 162 3.57 4.34 6.81
CA GLY A 162 4.67 3.94 5.93
C GLY A 162 4.19 3.72 4.50
N LEU A 163 3.06 3.03 4.32
CA LEU A 163 2.46 2.86 3.00
C LEU A 163 2.05 4.19 2.37
N SER A 164 1.48 5.13 3.12
CA SER A 164 1.09 6.44 2.58
C SER A 164 2.29 7.25 2.10
N ILE A 165 3.43 7.19 2.82
CA ILE A 165 4.67 7.84 2.40
C ILE A 165 5.26 7.16 1.15
N MET A 166 5.29 5.83 1.10
CA MET A 166 5.72 5.10 -0.10
C MET A 166 4.92 5.52 -1.33
N TYR A 167 3.59 5.49 -1.23
CA TYR A 167 2.72 5.86 -2.35
C TYR A 167 2.77 7.35 -2.68
N LEU A 168 3.02 8.23 -1.70
CA LEU A 168 3.25 9.65 -1.97
C LEU A 168 4.52 9.87 -2.79
N ILE A 169 5.59 9.14 -2.49
CA ILE A 169 6.84 9.21 -3.27
C ILE A 169 6.61 8.71 -4.71
N ALA A 170 5.88 7.61 -4.88
CA ALA A 170 5.52 7.09 -6.20
C ALA A 170 4.62 8.06 -7.00
N LEU A 171 3.66 8.71 -6.33
CA LEU A 171 2.84 9.75 -6.97
C LEU A 171 3.70 10.97 -7.36
N LEU A 172 4.65 11.36 -6.51
CA LEU A 172 5.55 12.48 -6.77
C LEU A 172 6.45 12.19 -7.98
N SER A 173 6.96 10.97 -8.14
CA SER A 173 7.76 10.63 -9.33
C SER A 173 6.94 10.76 -10.61
N LEU A 174 5.68 10.30 -10.61
CA LEU A 174 4.78 10.47 -11.77
C LEU A 174 4.49 11.94 -12.09
N VAL A 175 4.24 12.76 -11.07
CA VAL A 175 3.99 14.20 -11.27
C VAL A 175 5.25 14.91 -11.80
N LEU A 176 6.44 14.52 -11.34
CA LEU A 176 7.69 15.09 -11.81
C LEU A 176 7.99 14.69 -13.26
N GLU A 177 7.62 13.49 -13.68
CA GLU A 177 7.74 13.02 -15.05
C GLU A 177 6.90 13.87 -16.03
N GLU A 178 5.69 14.26 -15.62
CA GLU A 178 4.80 15.09 -16.45
C GLU A 178 5.19 16.58 -16.49
N ILE A 179 5.83 17.10 -15.44
CA ILE A 179 6.13 18.54 -15.30
C ILE A 179 7.56 18.88 -15.77
N ALA A 180 8.50 17.94 -15.69
CA ALA A 180 9.89 18.20 -16.03
C ALA A 180 10.12 18.08 -17.55
N PRO A 181 10.59 19.13 -18.25
CA PRO A 181 10.98 19.02 -19.65
C PRO A 181 12.12 18.01 -19.80
N LEU A 182 12.10 17.31 -20.95
CA LEU A 182 12.91 16.17 -21.45
C LEU A 182 14.40 16.04 -21.05
N ASP A 183 15.02 17.03 -20.40
CA ASP A 183 16.44 17.03 -20.01
C ASP A 183 16.70 16.65 -18.53
N ALA A 184 15.65 16.48 -17.71
CA ALA A 184 15.77 16.10 -16.30
C ALA A 184 15.41 14.62 -16.03
N THR A 185 15.65 13.73 -16.99
CA THR A 185 15.29 12.29 -16.96
C THR A 185 15.73 11.55 -15.70
N GLY A 186 16.81 12.00 -15.04
CA GLY A 186 17.28 11.38 -13.80
C GLY A 186 16.43 11.67 -12.54
N ILE A 187 15.76 12.83 -12.45
CA ILE A 187 15.10 13.24 -11.19
C ILE A 187 13.89 12.36 -10.85
N PRO A 188 12.91 12.14 -11.76
CA PRO A 188 11.77 11.26 -11.48
C PRO A 188 12.22 9.84 -11.10
N VAL A 189 13.24 9.33 -11.80
CA VAL A 189 13.85 8.02 -11.57
C VAL A 189 14.49 7.91 -10.18
N MET A 190 15.25 8.93 -9.76
CA MET A 190 15.84 8.98 -8.43
C MET A 190 14.77 9.05 -7.33
N VAL A 191 13.69 9.79 -7.55
CA VAL A 191 12.55 9.87 -6.61
C VAL A 191 11.86 8.50 -6.49
N ALA A 192 11.59 7.82 -7.60
CA ALA A 192 11.02 6.48 -7.60
C ALA A 192 11.94 5.48 -6.84
N SER A 193 13.24 5.50 -7.13
CA SER A 193 14.25 4.69 -6.43
C SER A 193 14.26 4.95 -4.91
N ALA A 194 14.13 6.20 -4.49
CA ALA A 194 14.03 6.55 -3.06
C ALA A 194 12.77 5.93 -2.41
N GLY A 195 11.67 5.80 -3.15
CA GLY A 195 10.44 5.13 -2.72
C GLY A 195 10.67 3.65 -2.40
N PHE A 196 11.36 2.92 -3.28
CA PHE A 196 11.71 1.51 -3.05
C PHE A 196 12.65 1.33 -1.86
N ILE A 197 13.68 2.16 -1.74
CA ILE A 197 14.62 2.14 -0.61
C ILE A 197 13.86 2.40 0.70
N PHE A 198 12.99 3.42 0.73
CA PHE A 198 12.14 3.69 1.89
C PHE A 198 11.23 2.52 2.22
N GLY A 199 10.65 1.86 1.20
CA GLY A 199 9.86 0.65 1.37
C GLY A 199 10.62 -0.47 2.06
N LEU A 200 11.89 -0.66 1.72
CA LEU A 200 12.76 -1.61 2.41
C LEU A 200 12.95 -1.27 3.89
N PHE A 201 13.25 0.00 4.20
CA PHE A 201 13.37 0.48 5.58
C PHE A 201 12.08 0.28 6.38
N PHE A 202 10.93 0.54 5.74
CA PHE A 202 9.61 0.34 6.31
C PHE A 202 9.32 -1.13 6.59
N VAL A 203 9.48 -2.00 5.59
CA VAL A 203 9.24 -3.44 5.70
C VAL A 203 10.20 -4.10 6.68
N ALA A 204 11.44 -3.65 6.81
CA ALA A 204 12.38 -4.09 7.85
C ALA A 204 11.87 -3.73 9.25
N GLY A 205 11.09 -2.66 9.39
CA GLY A 205 10.52 -2.21 10.66
C GLY A 205 11.38 -1.16 11.37
N TYR A 206 12.25 -0.45 10.64
CA TYR A 206 12.99 0.69 11.16
C TYR A 206 12.11 1.94 11.30
N PHE A 207 11.07 2.05 10.46
CA PHE A 207 10.11 3.15 10.51
C PHE A 207 9.03 2.91 11.59
N LYS A 208 9.14 3.60 12.72
CA LYS A 208 8.21 3.49 13.87
C LYS A 208 7.85 4.85 14.50
N PRO A 209 7.26 5.79 13.76
CA PRO A 209 7.01 7.15 14.23
C PRO A 209 6.11 7.24 15.48
N PHE A 210 5.22 6.28 15.73
CA PHE A 210 4.26 6.35 16.85
C PHE A 210 4.67 5.57 18.11
N THR A 211 5.72 4.73 18.05
CA THR A 211 6.12 3.84 19.18
C THR A 211 6.38 4.56 20.51
N LYS A 212 6.93 5.78 20.51
CA LYS A 212 7.23 6.49 21.76
C LYS A 212 5.98 7.11 22.43
N ARG A 213 4.88 7.33 21.70
CA ARG A 213 3.63 7.91 22.25
C ARG A 213 2.57 6.86 22.57
N ALA A 214 2.54 5.73 21.84
CA ALA A 214 1.66 4.60 22.17
C ALA A 214 2.02 3.95 23.52
N ALA A 215 3.33 3.76 23.79
CA ALA A 215 3.82 3.27 25.08
C ALA A 215 3.50 4.23 26.26
N LYS A 216 3.49 5.55 26.01
CA LYS A 216 3.08 6.56 27.01
C LYS A 216 1.58 6.58 27.27
N ARG A 217 0.74 6.30 26.26
CA ARG A 217 -0.73 6.21 26.42
C ARG A 217 -1.18 4.90 27.07
N GLY A 218 -0.56 3.78 26.74
CA GLY A 218 -0.81 2.48 27.39
C GLY A 218 -0.56 2.55 28.90
N LYS A 219 0.60 3.09 29.30
CA LYS A 219 0.90 3.33 30.73
C LYS A 219 -0.06 4.30 31.41
N LYS A 220 -0.58 5.30 30.69
CA LYS A 220 -1.56 6.26 31.24
C LYS A 220 -2.97 5.65 31.37
N LEU A 221 -3.30 4.65 30.56
CA LEU A 221 -4.57 3.91 30.62
C LEU A 221 -4.54 2.79 31.68
N GLU A 222 -3.38 2.16 31.90
CA GLU A 222 -3.16 1.25 33.04
C GLU A 222 -3.13 1.97 34.40
N SER A 223 -2.78 3.25 34.41
CA SER A 223 -2.79 4.09 35.62
C SER A 223 -4.13 4.78 35.90
N ILE A 224 -5.12 4.66 35.00
CA ILE A 224 -6.49 5.07 35.31
C ILE A 224 -7.11 3.88 36.04
N PRO A 225 -7.42 3.99 37.35
CA PRO A 225 -8.16 2.93 38.01
C PRO A 225 -9.42 2.68 37.20
N LYS A 226 -9.64 1.44 36.77
CA LYS A 226 -10.87 1.09 36.07
C LYS A 226 -12.01 1.48 37.01
N GLU A 227 -12.78 2.53 36.66
CA GLU A 227 -13.91 2.97 37.48
C GLU A 227 -14.89 1.82 37.76
N HIS A 228 -14.93 0.80 36.89
CA HIS A 228 -15.66 -0.44 37.14
C HIS A 228 -15.09 -1.32 38.27
N GLU A 229 -13.77 -1.41 38.48
CA GLU A 229 -13.21 -2.14 39.62
C GLU A 229 -13.48 -1.41 40.95
N VAL A 230 -13.47 -0.07 40.95
CA VAL A 230 -13.77 0.71 42.16
C VAL A 230 -15.24 0.58 42.56
N ILE A 231 -16.16 0.60 41.59
CA ILE A 231 -17.60 0.42 41.85
C ILE A 231 -17.91 -1.02 42.30
N GLU A 232 -17.26 -2.04 41.73
CA GLU A 232 -17.43 -3.44 42.16
C GLU A 232 -16.87 -3.68 43.56
N LEU A 233 -15.70 -3.11 43.90
CA LEU A 233 -15.13 -3.19 45.24
C LEU A 233 -15.98 -2.44 46.28
N GLU A 234 -16.50 -1.24 45.97
CA GLU A 234 -17.38 -0.52 46.89
C GLU A 234 -18.69 -1.28 47.15
N ASN A 235 -19.27 -1.90 46.11
CA ASN A 235 -20.48 -2.71 46.26
C ASN A 235 -20.22 -4.03 46.99
N ALA A 236 -19.08 -4.68 46.75
CA ALA A 236 -18.67 -5.89 47.47
C ALA A 236 -18.42 -5.60 48.96
N VAL A 237 -17.78 -4.47 49.29
CA VAL A 237 -17.56 -4.04 50.68
C VAL A 237 -18.87 -3.71 51.39
N LYS A 238 -19.80 -2.99 50.75
CA LYS A 238 -21.13 -2.72 51.32
C LYS A 238 -21.92 -4.00 51.60
N ASN A 239 -21.88 -4.98 50.68
CA ASN A 239 -22.57 -6.26 50.87
C ASN A 239 -21.93 -7.13 51.96
N THR A 240 -20.61 -7.02 52.17
CA THR A 240 -19.90 -7.77 53.23
C THR A 240 -20.12 -7.16 54.62
N ILE A 241 -20.30 -5.84 54.71
CA ILE A 241 -20.64 -5.16 55.97
C ILE A 241 -22.10 -5.45 56.36
N ALA A 242 -23.03 -5.49 55.40
CA ALA A 242 -24.44 -5.80 55.64
C ALA A 242 -24.67 -7.24 56.15
N THR A 243 -23.80 -8.18 55.80
CA THR A 243 -23.94 -9.62 56.13
C THR A 243 -23.22 -10.04 57.41
N LYS A 244 -22.43 -9.15 58.04
CA LYS A 244 -21.75 -9.40 59.32
C LYS A 244 -22.41 -8.70 60.52
N GLY A 245 -23.55 -8.04 60.30
CA GLY A 245 -24.32 -7.33 61.32
C GLY A 245 -25.56 -8.06 61.85
N GLU A 246 -25.79 -9.30 61.41
CA GLU A 246 -26.82 -10.22 61.96
C GLU A 246 -26.16 -11.33 62.79
#